data_AF-A0A496ZM26-F1
#
_entry.id   AF-A0A496ZM26-F1
#
_cell.length_a   1.000
_cell.length_b   1.000
_cell.length_c   1.000
_cell.angle_alpha   90.00
_cell.angle_beta   90.00
_cell.angle_gamma   90.00
#
_symmetry.space_group_name_H-M   'P 1'
#
loop_
_entity.id
_entity.type
_entity.pdbx_description
1 polymer ?
#
loop_
_entity_poly.entity_id
_entity_poly.type
_entity_poly.pdbx_seq_one_letter_code
_entity_poly.pdbx_strand_id
1 'polypeptide(L)'
;MKELRIKTMREYKRIIELDKRISNLNTNVDGRDYYVYRVYDIKLNQYYYGSRIRARETIESDFWYYGTSSSKKHEIIDNPTRFRLKIIKILDSAKEMIILESYLHKFFNVKNHINFWNKSNQLPWGFNTSGNATVRIDGKIKNIPIAGVTYKQSEWVGATEGTFNVKDEFGNISRSTNTNENYLNGLLVGICSENKHTNKTKEKMRTWRLANKSICSQEGEKNSQFGTKWVINCTTGEVKKVSKAILSTILANGWRLGRK
;
A
#
# COMPACT_ATOMS: atom_id res chain seq x y z
N MET A 1 8.93 25.03 -19.58
CA MET A 1 9.24 23.75 -20.27
C MET A 1 8.16 23.51 -21.32
N LYS A 2 8.50 23.45 -22.62
CA LYS A 2 7.53 23.06 -23.65
C LYS A 2 7.22 21.57 -23.46
N GLU A 3 5.97 21.23 -23.19
CA GLU A 3 5.52 19.85 -23.13
C GLU A 3 5.78 19.18 -24.49
N LEU A 4 6.60 18.12 -24.50
CA LEU A 4 6.81 17.31 -25.69
C LEU A 4 5.46 16.70 -26.09
N ARG A 5 4.86 17.24 -27.16
CA ARG A 5 3.62 16.73 -27.74
C ARG A 5 3.92 15.41 -28.43
N ILE A 6 3.79 14.31 -27.70
CA ILE A 6 3.90 12.94 -28.23
C ILE A 6 2.81 12.75 -29.27
N LYS A 7 3.20 12.45 -30.51
CA LYS A 7 2.26 12.33 -31.64
C LYS A 7 1.92 10.89 -31.96
N THR A 8 2.83 9.96 -31.66
CA THR A 8 2.66 8.55 -32.04
C THR A 8 2.92 7.59 -30.89
N MET A 9 2.31 6.40 -30.98
CA MET A 9 2.54 5.29 -30.06
C MET A 9 4.01 4.84 -30.07
N ARG A 10 4.67 4.88 -31.24
CA ARG A 10 6.07 4.48 -31.40
C ARG A 10 7.01 5.42 -30.63
N GLU A 11 6.79 6.73 -30.74
CA GLU A 11 7.54 7.73 -29.97
C GLU A 11 7.32 7.54 -28.47
N TYR A 12 6.06 7.34 -28.06
CA TYR A 12 5.72 7.12 -26.65
C TYR A 12 6.45 5.90 -26.09
N LYS A 13 6.36 4.76 -26.79
CA LYS A 13 7.02 3.52 -26.39
C LYS A 13 8.52 3.72 -26.23
N ARG A 14 9.17 4.39 -27.18
CA ARG A 14 10.61 4.70 -27.11
C ARG A 14 10.98 5.52 -25.86
N ILE A 15 10.15 6.50 -25.48
CA ILE A 15 10.37 7.30 -24.26
C ILE A 15 10.28 6.40 -23.02
N ILE A 16 9.29 5.52 -22.95
CA ILE A 16 9.11 4.59 -21.83
C ILE A 16 10.27 3.59 -21.74
N GLU A 17 10.76 3.09 -22.88
CA GLU A 17 11.88 2.14 -22.92
C GLU A 17 13.23 2.75 -22.53
N LEU A 18 13.39 4.06 -22.63
CA LEU A 18 14.56 4.79 -22.15
C LEU A 18 14.48 5.18 -20.67
N ASP A 19 13.31 5.05 -20.04
CA ASP A 19 13.13 5.38 -18.62
C ASP A 19 13.66 4.25 -17.72
N LYS A 20 14.47 4.61 -16.71
CA LYS A 20 15.04 3.66 -15.75
C LYS A 20 14.00 2.78 -15.05
N ARG A 21 12.75 3.24 -14.94
CA ARG A 21 11.64 2.49 -14.29
C ARG A 21 11.09 1.38 -15.17
N ILE A 22 11.55 1.22 -16.41
CA ILE A 22 11.15 0.11 -17.29
C ILE A 22 11.40 -1.26 -16.62
N SER A 23 12.40 -1.37 -15.75
CA SER A 23 12.67 -2.58 -14.96
C SER A 23 11.53 -3.01 -14.04
N ASN A 24 10.60 -2.10 -13.73
CA ASN A 24 9.43 -2.41 -12.89
C ASN A 24 8.27 -3.00 -13.70
N LEU A 25 8.35 -2.99 -15.03
CA LEU A 25 7.34 -3.60 -15.89
C LEU A 25 7.68 -5.07 -16.16
N ASN A 26 6.65 -5.92 -16.12
CA ASN A 26 6.80 -7.31 -16.51
C ASN A 26 6.98 -7.43 -18.03
N THR A 27 8.19 -7.77 -18.46
CA THR A 27 8.57 -7.96 -19.86
C THR A 27 8.32 -9.38 -20.37
N ASN A 28 7.94 -10.32 -19.51
CA ASN A 28 7.79 -11.71 -19.89
C ASN A 28 6.52 -11.91 -20.71
N VAL A 29 6.66 -12.71 -21.77
CA VAL A 29 5.54 -13.29 -22.49
C VAL A 29 5.18 -14.58 -21.78
N ASP A 30 3.96 -14.69 -21.28
CA ASP A 30 3.50 -15.81 -20.46
C ASP A 30 2.35 -16.60 -21.10
N GLY A 31 2.14 -16.40 -22.40
CA GLY A 31 1.12 -17.11 -23.18
C GLY A 31 -0.32 -16.66 -22.89
N ARG A 32 -0.52 -15.64 -22.05
CA ARG A 32 -1.84 -15.04 -21.81
C ARG A 32 -2.16 -13.99 -22.86
N ASP A 33 -3.43 -13.86 -23.19
CA ASP A 33 -3.91 -12.77 -24.04
C ASP A 33 -4.18 -11.53 -23.20
N TYR A 34 -3.52 -10.44 -23.57
CA TYR A 34 -3.73 -9.11 -23.01
C TYR A 34 -4.48 -8.29 -24.05
N TYR A 35 -5.49 -7.52 -23.64
CA TYR A 35 -6.21 -6.68 -24.59
C TYR A 35 -6.51 -5.30 -24.02
N VAL A 36 -6.41 -4.31 -24.91
CA VAL A 36 -6.84 -2.94 -24.66
C VAL A 36 -8.14 -2.73 -25.40
N TYR A 37 -9.12 -2.15 -24.72
CA TYR A 37 -10.46 -1.97 -25.23
C TYR A 37 -10.93 -0.52 -25.07
N ARG A 38 -11.95 -0.16 -25.85
CA ARG A 38 -12.74 1.06 -25.70
C ARG A 38 -14.21 0.72 -25.54
N VAL A 39 -14.86 1.31 -24.55
CA VAL A 39 -16.32 1.27 -24.39
C VAL A 39 -16.89 2.62 -24.77
N TYR A 40 -17.97 2.64 -25.54
CA TYR A 40 -18.71 3.84 -25.89
C TYR A 40 -20.12 3.78 -25.30
N ASP A 41 -20.49 4.79 -24.54
CA ASP A 41 -21.86 4.97 -24.02
C ASP A 41 -22.68 5.74 -25.06
N ILE A 42 -23.61 5.07 -25.72
CA ILE A 42 -24.42 5.67 -26.79
C ILE A 42 -25.27 6.83 -26.26
N LYS A 43 -25.76 6.73 -25.02
CA LYS A 43 -26.67 7.72 -24.44
C LYS A 43 -25.94 9.01 -24.07
N LEU A 44 -24.75 8.88 -23.48
CA LEU A 44 -23.99 10.02 -22.97
C LEU A 44 -22.95 10.55 -23.95
N ASN A 45 -22.73 9.88 -25.09
CA ASN A 45 -21.68 10.20 -26.06
C ASN A 45 -20.29 10.30 -25.40
N GLN A 46 -20.00 9.37 -24.50
CA GLN A 46 -18.72 9.31 -23.81
C GLN A 46 -17.98 8.01 -24.16
N TYR A 47 -16.68 7.99 -23.88
CA TYR A 47 -15.79 6.87 -24.07
C TYR A 47 -15.08 6.48 -22.78
N TYR A 48 -14.63 5.24 -22.76
CA TYR A 48 -13.71 4.74 -21.75
C TYR A 48 -12.66 3.84 -22.37
N TYR A 49 -11.41 4.09 -22.02
CA TYR A 49 -10.32 3.19 -22.32
C TYR A 49 -9.97 2.37 -21.08
N GLY A 50 -9.66 1.11 -21.29
CA GLY A 50 -9.15 0.23 -20.27
C GLY A 50 -8.41 -0.95 -20.87
N SER A 51 -7.78 -1.73 -20.01
CA SER A 51 -7.09 -2.95 -20.40
C SER A 51 -7.47 -4.12 -19.49
N ARG A 52 -7.23 -5.34 -19.97
CA ARG A 52 -7.54 -6.57 -19.24
C ARG A 52 -6.73 -7.76 -19.77
N ILE A 53 -6.50 -8.71 -18.86
CA ILE A 53 -5.97 -10.04 -19.18
C ILE A 53 -7.17 -10.96 -19.38
N ARG A 54 -7.23 -11.67 -20.51
CA ARG A 54 -8.31 -12.61 -20.82
C ARG A 54 -8.31 -13.75 -19.81
N ALA A 55 -9.46 -13.98 -19.18
CA ALA A 55 -9.68 -15.08 -18.25
C ALA A 55 -10.77 -16.06 -18.71
N ARG A 56 -11.37 -15.83 -19.89
CA ARG A 56 -12.40 -16.71 -20.48
C ARG A 56 -12.03 -17.13 -21.90
N GLU A 57 -12.82 -18.04 -22.45
CA GLU A 57 -12.62 -18.62 -23.78
C GLU A 57 -12.49 -17.57 -24.88
N THR A 58 -13.33 -16.53 -24.86
CA THR A 58 -13.29 -15.43 -25.84
C THR A 58 -13.09 -14.09 -25.15
N ILE A 59 -12.55 -13.10 -25.87
CA ILE A 59 -12.34 -11.75 -25.33
C ILE A 59 -13.69 -11.07 -25.06
N GLU A 60 -14.67 -11.28 -25.92
CA GLU A 60 -16.01 -10.74 -25.79
C GLU A 60 -16.71 -11.30 -24.55
N SER A 61 -16.66 -12.61 -24.34
CA SER A 61 -17.26 -13.24 -23.15
C SER A 61 -16.52 -12.84 -21.87
N ASP A 62 -15.19 -12.71 -21.91
CA ASP A 62 -14.40 -12.20 -20.79
C ASP A 62 -14.77 -10.75 -20.44
N PHE A 63 -14.89 -9.88 -21.45
CA PHE A 63 -15.29 -8.50 -21.26
C PHE A 63 -16.69 -8.41 -20.70
N TRP A 64 -17.70 -9.04 -21.29
CA TRP A 64 -19.09 -8.89 -20.83
C TRP A 64 -19.34 -9.54 -19.46
N TYR A 65 -18.57 -10.56 -19.09
CA TYR A 65 -18.60 -11.08 -17.73
C TYR A 65 -17.99 -10.10 -16.71
N TYR A 66 -16.87 -9.45 -17.07
CA TYR A 66 -16.17 -8.55 -16.16
C TYR A 66 -16.71 -7.11 -16.14
N GLY A 67 -17.19 -6.63 -17.28
CA GLY A 67 -17.47 -5.24 -17.59
C GLY A 67 -16.18 -4.42 -17.74
N THR A 68 -15.93 -3.54 -16.77
CA THR A 68 -14.74 -2.67 -16.75
C THR A 68 -14.26 -2.47 -15.32
N SER A 69 -13.09 -1.86 -15.14
CA SER A 69 -12.64 -1.33 -13.84
C SER A 69 -13.27 0.03 -13.48
N SER A 70 -14.21 0.54 -14.29
CA SER A 70 -14.84 1.83 -14.08
C SER A 70 -15.98 1.76 -13.06
N SER A 71 -16.38 2.91 -12.52
CA SER A 71 -17.57 3.01 -11.67
C SER A 71 -18.88 2.69 -12.39
N LYS A 72 -18.89 2.60 -13.73
CA LYS A 72 -20.05 2.22 -14.54
C LYS A 72 -20.10 0.72 -14.85
N LYS A 73 -19.26 -0.11 -14.20
CA LYS A 73 -19.18 -1.56 -14.46
C LYS A 73 -20.55 -2.23 -14.51
N HIS A 74 -21.37 -2.06 -13.48
CA HIS A 74 -22.69 -2.70 -13.39
C HIS A 74 -23.62 -2.18 -14.49
N GLU A 75 -23.68 -0.86 -14.69
CA GLU A 75 -24.47 -0.24 -15.77
C GLU A 75 -24.13 -0.81 -17.15
N ILE A 76 -22.83 -1.07 -17.41
CA ILE A 76 -22.36 -1.68 -18.67
C ILE A 76 -22.85 -3.12 -18.81
N ILE A 77 -22.71 -3.93 -17.76
CA ILE A 77 -23.09 -5.36 -17.78
C ILE A 77 -24.62 -5.51 -17.88
N ASP A 78 -25.37 -4.68 -17.14
CA ASP A 78 -26.82 -4.78 -17.04
C ASP A 78 -27.53 -4.22 -18.28
N ASN A 79 -26.86 -3.37 -19.07
CA ASN A 79 -27.44 -2.70 -20.24
C ASN A 79 -26.55 -2.83 -21.49
N PRO A 80 -26.22 -4.04 -21.95
CA PRO A 80 -25.20 -4.25 -22.99
C PRO A 80 -25.55 -3.57 -24.32
N THR A 81 -26.84 -3.39 -24.65
CA THR A 81 -27.30 -2.71 -25.87
C THR A 81 -27.00 -1.20 -25.88
N ARG A 82 -26.84 -0.57 -24.72
CA ARG A 82 -26.47 0.85 -24.60
C ARG A 82 -24.99 1.10 -24.84
N PHE A 83 -24.15 0.08 -24.67
CA PHE A 83 -22.71 0.22 -24.74
C PHE A 83 -22.14 -0.49 -25.96
N ARG A 84 -21.20 0.16 -26.66
CA ARG A 84 -20.46 -0.47 -27.75
C ARG A 84 -19.04 -0.77 -27.32
N LEU A 85 -18.68 -2.04 -27.34
CA LEU A 85 -17.32 -2.50 -27.13
C LEU A 85 -16.52 -2.43 -28.45
N LYS A 86 -15.29 -1.93 -28.37
CA LYS A 86 -14.29 -2.08 -29.44
C LYS A 86 -12.99 -2.59 -28.83
N ILE A 87 -12.53 -3.75 -29.27
CA ILE A 87 -11.17 -4.22 -28.98
C ILE A 87 -10.20 -3.40 -29.83
N ILE A 88 -9.29 -2.69 -29.16
CA ILE A 88 -8.32 -1.80 -29.82
C ILE A 88 -7.12 -2.62 -30.29
N LYS A 89 -6.60 -3.48 -29.42
CA LYS A 89 -5.48 -4.37 -29.75
C LYS A 89 -5.41 -5.54 -28.77
N ILE A 90 -5.02 -6.70 -29.30
CA ILE A 90 -4.62 -7.90 -28.54
C ILE A 90 -3.10 -7.97 -28.54
N LEU A 91 -2.53 -8.32 -27.40
CA LEU A 91 -1.12 -8.20 -27.04
C LEU A 91 -0.68 -9.46 -26.28
N ASP A 92 0.62 -9.74 -26.35
CA ASP A 92 1.27 -10.94 -25.82
C ASP A 92 1.92 -10.73 -24.44
N SER A 93 1.95 -9.49 -23.95
CA SER A 93 2.65 -9.12 -22.73
C SER A 93 1.94 -8.03 -21.95
N ALA A 94 2.05 -8.12 -20.61
CA ALA A 94 1.54 -7.12 -19.69
C ALA A 94 2.17 -5.73 -19.92
N LYS A 95 3.48 -5.69 -20.23
CA LYS A 95 4.19 -4.45 -20.58
C LYS A 95 3.51 -3.72 -21.73
N GLU A 96 3.32 -4.38 -22.87
CA GLU A 96 2.78 -3.71 -24.06
C GLU A 96 1.35 -3.22 -23.83
N MET A 97 0.55 -3.98 -23.08
CA MET A 97 -0.81 -3.60 -22.70
C MET A 97 -0.82 -2.31 -21.88
N ILE A 98 0.00 -2.24 -20.84
CA ILE A 98 0.11 -1.07 -19.96
C ILE A 98 0.61 0.16 -20.73
N ILE A 99 1.60 -0.03 -21.62
CA ILE A 99 2.14 1.07 -22.44
C ILE A 99 1.06 1.60 -23.39
N LEU A 100 0.29 0.72 -24.05
CA LEU A 100 -0.76 1.13 -24.98
C LEU A 100 -1.91 1.85 -24.27
N GLU A 101 -2.40 1.33 -23.15
CA GLU A 101 -3.42 2.02 -22.35
C GLU A 101 -2.93 3.40 -21.89
N SER A 102 -1.71 3.48 -21.36
CA SER A 102 -1.15 4.75 -20.89
C SER A 102 -0.93 5.75 -22.03
N TYR A 103 -0.51 5.28 -23.20
CA TYR A 103 -0.44 6.11 -24.40
C TYR A 103 -1.81 6.71 -24.76
N LEU A 104 -2.86 5.88 -24.83
CA LEU A 104 -4.20 6.34 -25.17
C LEU A 104 -4.73 7.34 -24.13
N HIS A 105 -4.51 7.08 -22.85
CA HIS A 105 -4.91 8.00 -21.78
C HIS A 105 -4.21 9.35 -21.91
N LYS A 106 -2.91 9.35 -22.21
CA LYS A 106 -2.14 10.59 -22.44
C LYS A 106 -2.55 11.31 -23.72
N PHE A 107 -2.71 10.57 -24.82
CA PHE A 107 -3.02 11.11 -26.13
C PHE A 107 -4.39 11.80 -26.16
N PHE A 108 -5.40 11.18 -25.54
CA PHE A 108 -6.75 11.76 -25.46
C PHE A 108 -7.01 12.60 -24.20
N ASN A 109 -6.04 12.65 -23.28
CA ASN A 109 -6.18 13.30 -21.97
C ASN A 109 -7.47 12.89 -21.24
N VAL A 110 -7.70 11.57 -21.16
CA VAL A 110 -9.01 11.01 -20.80
C VAL A 110 -9.51 11.42 -19.41
N LYS A 111 -8.63 11.80 -18.49
CA LYS A 111 -9.01 12.33 -17.18
C LYS A 111 -9.74 13.68 -17.26
N ASN A 112 -9.27 14.57 -18.13
CA ASN A 112 -9.71 15.97 -18.16
C ASN A 112 -10.64 16.26 -19.36
N HIS A 113 -10.85 15.28 -20.23
CA HIS A 113 -11.63 15.44 -21.45
C HIS A 113 -13.09 15.03 -21.21
N ILE A 114 -14.05 15.92 -21.50
CA ILE A 114 -15.48 15.77 -21.19
C ILE A 114 -16.14 14.52 -21.81
N ASN A 115 -15.69 14.12 -23.00
CA ASN A 115 -16.17 12.91 -23.67
C ASN A 115 -15.59 11.61 -23.07
N PHE A 116 -14.90 11.65 -21.93
CA PHE A 116 -14.38 10.46 -21.27
C PHE A 116 -14.84 10.38 -19.82
N TRP A 117 -15.15 9.16 -19.35
CA TRP A 117 -15.47 8.93 -17.92
C TRP A 117 -14.34 8.24 -17.15
N ASN A 118 -13.15 8.14 -17.75
CA ASN A 118 -11.95 7.71 -17.03
C ASN A 118 -11.65 8.70 -15.90
N LYS A 119 -11.59 8.23 -14.65
CA LYS A 119 -11.29 9.09 -13.48
C LYS A 119 -9.82 9.50 -13.39
N SER A 120 -8.95 8.83 -14.13
CA SER A 120 -7.51 9.04 -14.11
C SER A 120 -6.85 8.67 -15.44
N ASN A 121 -5.70 9.30 -15.69
CA ASN A 121 -4.79 8.85 -16.75
C ASN A 121 -3.94 7.72 -16.19
N GLN A 122 -3.94 6.56 -16.86
CA GLN A 122 -3.08 5.45 -16.52
C GLN A 122 -1.63 5.84 -16.80
N LEU A 123 -0.73 5.55 -15.86
CA LEU A 123 0.71 5.70 -16.06
C LEU A 123 1.32 4.31 -16.27
N PRO A 124 2.43 4.19 -17.02
CA PRO A 124 3.07 2.89 -17.20
C PRO A 124 3.61 2.32 -15.89
N TRP A 125 3.84 3.19 -14.91
CA TRP A 125 4.49 2.86 -13.64
C TRP A 125 3.49 2.55 -12.52
N GLY A 126 2.21 2.38 -12.85
CA GLY A 126 1.12 2.19 -11.89
C GLY A 126 0.58 3.51 -11.32
N PHE A 127 -0.15 3.41 -10.21
CA PHE A 127 -0.74 4.56 -9.54
C PHE A 127 0.29 5.29 -8.69
N ASN A 128 0.40 6.60 -8.87
CA ASN A 128 1.14 7.42 -7.92
C ASN A 128 0.23 7.74 -6.72
N THR A 129 0.45 7.06 -5.58
CA THR A 129 -0.17 7.43 -4.29
C THR A 129 0.58 8.55 -3.59
N SER A 130 1.77 8.93 -4.09
CA SER A 130 2.57 10.00 -3.51
C SER A 130 1.79 11.31 -3.55
N GLY A 131 1.74 11.98 -2.41
CA GLY A 131 1.03 13.23 -2.26
C GLY A 131 -0.38 13.11 -1.68
N ASN A 132 -0.84 11.91 -1.29
CA ASN A 132 -2.03 11.75 -0.45
C ASN A 132 -1.72 10.96 0.83
N ALA A 133 -2.32 11.35 1.95
CA ALA A 133 -2.35 10.60 3.19
C ALA A 133 -3.76 10.04 3.43
N THR A 134 -3.84 8.81 3.91
CA THR A 134 -5.10 8.21 4.33
C THR A 134 -5.27 8.45 5.83
N VAL A 135 -6.24 9.29 6.19
CA VAL A 135 -6.54 9.68 7.57
C VAL A 135 -7.97 9.28 7.95
N ARG A 136 -8.25 9.24 9.24
CA ARG A 136 -9.62 9.09 9.77
C ARG A 136 -10.05 10.42 10.39
N ILE A 137 -11.17 10.95 9.92
CA ILE A 137 -11.79 12.20 10.38
C ILE A 137 -13.25 11.87 10.71
N ASP A 138 -13.68 12.09 11.95
CA ASP A 138 -15.03 11.76 12.45
C ASP A 138 -15.44 10.31 12.17
N GLY A 139 -14.51 9.37 12.41
CA GLY A 139 -14.74 7.93 12.18
C GLY A 139 -14.73 7.50 10.70
N LYS A 140 -14.65 8.44 9.74
CA LYS A 140 -14.63 8.14 8.29
C LYS A 140 -13.21 8.17 7.74
N ILE A 141 -12.86 7.17 6.93
CA ILE A 141 -11.57 7.12 6.22
C ILE A 141 -11.63 8.05 5.00
N LYS A 142 -10.67 8.96 4.89
CA LYS A 142 -10.54 9.90 3.77
C LYS A 142 -9.10 9.90 3.25
N ASN A 143 -8.95 10.09 1.94
CA ASN A 143 -7.66 10.41 1.32
C ASN A 143 -7.56 11.92 1.16
N ILE A 144 -6.53 12.51 1.75
CA ILE A 144 -6.29 13.96 1.72
C ILE A 144 -4.95 14.24 1.05
N PRO A 145 -4.81 15.32 0.26
CA PRO A 145 -3.51 15.73 -0.27
C PRO A 145 -2.54 16.04 0.88
N ILE A 146 -1.29 15.53 0.83
CA ILE A 146 -0.24 15.82 1.81
C ILE A 146 0.21 17.29 1.70
N ALA A 147 0.18 17.85 0.49
CA ALA A 147 0.50 19.24 0.24
C ALA A 147 -0.53 20.14 0.96
N GLY A 148 -0.07 20.85 2.00
CA GLY A 148 -0.91 21.72 2.83
C GLY A 148 -1.31 21.12 4.19
N VAL A 149 -0.94 19.87 4.48
CA VAL A 149 -1.16 19.24 5.78
C VAL A 149 -0.04 19.62 6.72
N THR A 150 -0.31 20.58 7.60
CA THR A 150 0.48 20.69 8.82
C THR A 150 0.04 19.58 9.76
N TYR A 151 0.96 18.72 10.22
CA TYR A 151 0.74 17.66 11.23
C TYR A 151 0.08 18.12 12.56
N LYS A 152 -0.28 19.40 12.66
CA LYS A 152 -0.89 20.07 13.81
C LYS A 152 -2.42 20.23 13.72
N GLN A 153 -3.11 19.66 12.73
CA GLN A 153 -4.57 19.51 12.83
C GLN A 153 -4.86 18.32 13.75
N SER A 154 -5.03 18.61 15.03
CA SER A 154 -5.17 17.67 16.16
C SER A 154 -6.32 16.66 16.07
N GLU A 155 -7.11 16.69 15.00
CA GLU A 155 -8.27 15.84 14.79
C GLU A 155 -7.98 14.67 13.84
N TRP A 156 -6.83 14.67 13.18
CA TRP A 156 -6.51 13.66 12.17
C TRP A 156 -5.66 12.57 12.76
N VAL A 157 -6.28 11.42 12.98
CA VAL A 157 -5.58 10.20 13.37
C VAL A 157 -5.28 9.35 12.14
N GLY A 158 -4.16 8.64 12.18
CA GLY A 158 -3.82 7.70 11.12
C GLY A 158 -4.96 6.70 10.92
N ALA A 159 -5.25 6.30 9.68
CA ALA A 159 -6.37 5.39 9.41
C ALA A 159 -6.25 4.03 10.13
N THR A 160 -5.06 3.66 10.59
CA THR A 160 -4.77 2.45 11.36
C THR A 160 -4.42 2.73 12.83
N GLU A 161 -4.36 3.99 13.24
CA GLU A 161 -4.00 4.37 14.60
C GLU A 161 -5.00 3.80 15.63
N GLY A 162 -4.46 3.32 16.75
CA GLY A 162 -5.25 2.64 17.80
C GLY A 162 -5.78 1.25 17.42
N THR A 163 -5.50 0.76 16.20
CA THR A 163 -5.93 -0.57 15.74
C THR A 163 -4.74 -1.44 15.42
N PHE A 164 -4.87 -2.74 15.66
CA PHE A 164 -3.87 -3.76 15.29
C PHE A 164 -4.56 -5.07 14.98
N ASN A 165 -3.84 -5.96 14.30
CA ASN A 165 -4.38 -7.27 13.99
C ASN A 165 -4.09 -8.24 15.14
N VAL A 166 -5.11 -9.03 15.48
CA VAL A 166 -5.07 -10.08 16.49
C VAL A 166 -5.51 -11.39 15.88
N LYS A 167 -5.18 -12.48 16.56
CA LYS A 167 -5.69 -13.82 16.27
C LYS A 167 -6.46 -14.35 17.48
N ASP A 168 -7.52 -15.10 17.22
CA ASP A 168 -8.24 -15.88 18.23
C ASP A 168 -7.56 -17.25 18.48
N GLU A 169 -8.17 -18.07 19.34
CA GLU A 169 -7.68 -19.42 19.66
C GLU A 169 -7.71 -20.39 18.48
N PHE A 170 -8.56 -20.14 17.47
CA PHE A 170 -8.66 -20.94 16.25
C PHE A 170 -7.71 -20.44 15.15
N GLY A 171 -6.98 -19.35 15.39
CA GLY A 171 -6.06 -18.73 14.43
C GLY A 171 -6.73 -17.80 13.43
N ASN A 172 -8.02 -17.46 13.59
CA ASN A 172 -8.69 -16.49 12.74
C ASN A 172 -8.15 -15.09 13.02
N ILE A 173 -7.81 -14.37 11.95
CA ILE A 173 -7.23 -13.03 12.04
C ILE A 173 -8.33 -11.98 11.94
N SER A 174 -8.36 -11.06 12.90
CA SER A 174 -9.26 -9.90 12.89
C SER A 174 -8.53 -8.63 13.32
N ARG A 175 -9.17 -7.47 13.10
CA ARG A 175 -8.67 -6.17 13.57
C ARG A 175 -9.30 -5.85 14.92
N SER A 176 -8.49 -5.44 15.87
CA SER A 176 -8.90 -5.07 17.24
C SER A 176 -8.30 -3.72 17.65
N THR A 177 -8.70 -3.22 18.81
CA THR A 177 -8.19 -2.00 19.44
C THR A 177 -7.47 -2.32 20.74
N ASN A 178 -6.68 -1.37 21.25
CA ASN A 178 -6.02 -1.50 22.56
C ASN A 178 -6.99 -1.48 23.75
N THR A 179 -8.25 -1.11 23.51
CA THR A 179 -9.34 -1.08 24.51
C THR A 179 -10.24 -2.32 24.46
N ASN A 180 -9.98 -3.27 23.55
CA ASN A 180 -10.81 -4.47 23.42
C ASN A 180 -10.62 -5.40 24.62
N GLU A 181 -11.70 -5.72 25.33
CA GLU A 181 -11.66 -6.58 26.53
C GLU A 181 -11.10 -7.97 26.25
N ASN A 182 -11.45 -8.59 25.12
CA ASN A 182 -10.92 -9.92 24.77
C ASN A 182 -9.40 -9.87 24.55
N TYR A 183 -8.86 -8.76 24.04
CA TYR A 183 -7.42 -8.56 23.96
C TYR A 183 -6.79 -8.34 25.34
N LEU A 184 -7.40 -7.50 26.19
CA LEU A 184 -6.90 -7.22 27.54
C LEU A 184 -6.92 -8.46 28.45
N ASN A 185 -7.92 -9.33 28.27
CA ASN A 185 -8.07 -10.60 28.99
C ASN A 185 -7.26 -11.74 28.36
N GLY A 186 -6.53 -11.50 27.26
CA GLY A 186 -5.67 -12.47 26.60
C GLY A 186 -6.36 -13.52 25.73
N LEU A 187 -7.68 -13.41 25.53
CA LEU A 187 -8.45 -14.24 24.59
C LEU A 187 -8.08 -13.96 23.13
N LEU A 188 -7.67 -12.73 22.84
CA LEU A 188 -7.08 -12.33 21.56
C LEU A 188 -5.61 -12.01 21.76
N VAL A 189 -4.75 -12.54 20.90
CA VAL A 189 -3.31 -12.28 20.96
C VAL A 189 -2.83 -11.59 19.69
N GLY A 190 -1.80 -10.75 19.80
CA GLY A 190 -1.22 -10.10 18.61
C GLY A 190 -0.67 -11.15 17.64
N ILE A 191 -0.81 -10.94 16.32
CA ILE A 191 -0.37 -11.93 15.32
C ILE A 191 1.07 -12.44 15.54
N CYS A 192 1.95 -11.54 15.99
CA CYS A 192 3.37 -11.84 16.18
C CYS A 192 3.77 -12.17 17.63
N SER A 193 2.84 -12.24 18.58
CA SER A 193 3.17 -12.47 20.00
C SER A 193 3.90 -13.79 20.25
N GLU A 194 3.57 -14.82 19.47
CA GLU A 194 4.14 -16.16 19.60
C GLU A 194 5.30 -16.43 18.63
N ASN A 195 5.48 -15.58 17.62
CA ASN A 195 6.49 -15.77 16.59
C ASN A 195 7.87 -15.40 17.14
N LYS A 196 8.61 -16.41 17.60
CA LYS A 196 10.03 -16.25 17.93
C LYS A 196 10.85 -16.34 16.65
N HIS A 197 11.83 -15.45 16.48
CA HIS A 197 12.80 -15.60 15.40
C HIS A 197 13.51 -16.96 15.52
N THR A 198 13.59 -17.68 14.40
CA THR A 198 14.37 -18.91 14.30
C THR A 198 15.86 -18.63 14.49
N ASN A 199 16.64 -19.64 14.88
CA ASN A 199 18.10 -19.50 15.01
C ASN A 199 18.76 -19.07 13.68
N LYS A 200 18.25 -19.57 12.54
CA LYS A 200 18.69 -19.17 11.20
C LYS A 200 18.44 -17.68 10.93
N THR A 201 17.28 -17.15 11.30
CA THR A 201 16.97 -15.71 11.15
C THR A 201 17.85 -14.87 12.07
N LYS A 202 18.06 -15.30 13.31
CA LYS A 202 18.97 -14.61 14.25
C LYS A 202 20.40 -14.53 13.69
N GLU A 203 20.91 -15.63 13.11
CA GLU A 203 22.24 -15.65 12.52
C GLU A 203 22.34 -14.70 11.31
N LYS A 204 21.34 -14.70 10.41
CA LYS A 204 21.29 -13.73 9.31
C LYS A 204 21.31 -12.28 9.79
N MET A 205 20.53 -11.96 10.82
CA MET A 205 20.51 -10.62 11.42
C MET A 205 21.89 -10.27 12.03
N ARG A 206 22.57 -11.24 12.64
CA ARG A 206 23.92 -11.08 13.18
C ARG A 206 24.93 -10.81 12.07
N THR A 207 24.98 -11.63 11.01
CA THR A 207 25.88 -11.44 9.87
C THR A 207 25.65 -10.08 9.21
N TRP A 208 24.38 -9.70 8.98
CA TRP A 208 24.04 -8.40 8.40
C TRP A 208 24.47 -7.23 9.28
N ARG A 209 24.31 -7.33 10.61
CA ARG A 209 24.82 -6.32 11.56
C ARG A 209 26.33 -6.20 11.52
N LEU A 210 27.06 -7.31 11.50
CA LEU A 210 28.52 -7.30 11.42
C LEU A 210 29.03 -6.65 10.13
N ALA A 211 28.31 -6.86 9.02
CA ALA A 211 28.61 -6.21 7.75
C ALA A 211 28.31 -4.70 7.76
N ASN A 212 27.30 -4.26 8.53
CA ASN A 212 26.85 -2.87 8.60
C ASN A 212 27.25 -2.23 9.94
N LYS A 213 28.52 -1.79 10.02
CA LYS A 213 29.19 -1.24 11.22
C LYS A 213 28.47 -0.09 11.95
N SER A 214 27.45 0.54 11.37
CA SER A 214 26.75 1.70 11.97
C SER A 214 25.83 1.34 13.15
N ILE A 215 25.39 0.09 13.28
CA ILE A 215 24.40 -0.34 14.30
C ILE A 215 25.06 -0.94 15.56
N CYS A 216 26.32 -1.36 15.50
CA CYS A 216 27.06 -1.92 16.64
C CYS A 216 27.41 -0.88 17.73
N SER A 217 26.99 0.37 17.58
CA SER A 217 27.17 1.44 18.56
C SER A 217 26.29 1.29 19.81
N GLN A 218 25.28 0.41 19.80
CA GLN A 218 24.36 0.20 20.92
C GLN A 218 24.52 -1.16 21.63
N GLU A 219 25.72 -1.74 21.64
CA GLU A 219 26.01 -2.98 22.36
C GLU A 219 27.02 -2.76 23.49
N GLY A 220 26.85 -3.52 24.59
CA GLY A 220 27.71 -3.42 25.77
C GLY A 220 27.79 -2.00 26.31
N GLU A 221 28.98 -1.59 26.75
CA GLU A 221 29.27 -0.28 27.33
C GLU A 221 29.01 0.90 26.38
N LYS A 222 28.99 0.66 25.06
CA LYS A 222 28.66 1.70 24.07
C LYS A 222 27.16 2.04 24.06
N ASN A 223 26.32 1.15 24.59
CA ASN A 223 24.89 1.43 24.75
C ASN A 223 24.69 2.44 25.90
N SER A 224 24.04 3.58 25.60
CA SER A 224 23.68 4.60 26.61
C SER A 224 22.73 4.10 27.72
N GLN A 225 22.19 2.89 27.58
CA GLN A 225 21.37 2.20 28.58
C GLN A 225 22.17 1.14 29.36
N PHE A 226 23.42 0.87 28.99
CA PHE A 226 24.25 -0.10 29.69
C PHE A 226 24.47 0.31 31.14
N GLY A 227 24.48 -0.68 32.04
CA GLY A 227 24.65 -0.42 33.47
C GLY A 227 23.46 0.26 34.17
N THR A 228 22.33 0.47 33.50
CA THR A 228 21.15 1.14 34.10
C THR A 228 19.87 0.32 33.99
N LYS A 229 18.88 0.63 34.83
CA LYS A 229 17.55 0.02 34.87
C LYS A 229 16.48 1.07 35.14
N TRP A 230 15.30 0.88 34.57
CA TRP A 230 14.12 1.66 34.94
C TRP A 230 13.47 1.06 36.18
N VAL A 231 13.09 1.92 37.12
CA VAL A 231 12.37 1.56 38.34
C VAL A 231 11.12 2.43 38.44
N ILE A 232 10.08 1.88 39.04
CA ILE A 232 8.78 2.52 39.21
C ILE A 232 8.46 2.52 40.69
N ASN A 233 8.08 3.68 41.24
CA ASN A 233 7.52 3.78 42.56
C ASN A 233 6.03 3.43 42.48
N CYS A 234 5.60 2.34 43.13
CA CYS A 234 4.21 1.91 43.07
C CYS A 234 3.25 2.86 43.79
N THR A 235 3.75 3.62 44.76
CA THR A 235 2.94 4.54 45.58
C THR A 235 2.75 5.88 44.89
N THR A 236 3.83 6.45 44.34
CA THR A 236 3.77 7.79 43.71
C THR A 236 3.57 7.74 42.19
N GLY A 237 3.76 6.58 41.56
CA GLY A 237 3.74 6.43 40.10
C GLY A 237 4.99 6.96 39.39
N GLU A 238 5.97 7.48 40.13
CA GLU A 238 7.20 8.02 39.54
C GLU A 238 8.04 6.94 38.84
N VAL A 239 8.65 7.33 37.72
CA VAL A 239 9.51 6.47 36.91
C VAL A 239 10.88 7.12 36.76
N LYS A 240 11.94 6.41 37.15
CA LYS A 240 13.31 6.91 36.99
C LYS A 240 14.29 5.83 36.56
N LYS A 241 15.37 6.28 35.93
CA LYS A 241 16.47 5.44 35.45
C LYS A 241 17.58 5.47 36.49
N VAL A 242 18.04 4.29 36.93
CA VAL A 242 19.01 4.13 38.03
C VAL A 242 20.16 3.22 37.60
N SER A 243 21.34 3.40 38.17
CA SER A 243 22.47 2.50 37.91
C SER A 243 22.23 1.13 38.56
N LYS A 244 22.82 0.07 37.99
CA LYS A 244 22.76 -1.28 38.57
C LYS A 244 23.38 -1.34 39.97
N ALA A 245 24.36 -0.49 40.26
CA ALA A 245 25.05 -0.45 41.54
C ALA A 245 24.12 -0.07 42.71
N ILE A 246 23.14 0.81 42.46
CA ILE A 246 22.18 1.27 43.50
C ILE A 246 20.82 0.56 43.41
N LEU A 247 20.68 -0.41 42.51
CA LEU A 247 19.39 -1.05 42.23
C LEU A 247 18.85 -1.80 43.45
N SER A 248 19.69 -2.56 44.14
CA SER A 248 19.28 -3.33 45.33
C SER A 248 18.74 -2.42 46.45
N THR A 249 19.43 -1.31 46.73
CA THR A 249 18.99 -0.31 47.71
C THR A 249 17.63 0.29 47.34
N ILE A 250 17.42 0.61 46.05
CA ILE A 250 16.16 1.21 45.60
C ILE A 250 15.01 0.21 45.67
N LEU A 251 15.25 -1.05 45.32
CA LEU A 251 14.24 -2.12 45.44
C LEU A 251 13.90 -2.39 46.92
N ALA A 252 14.88 -2.32 47.83
CA ALA A 252 14.64 -2.44 49.27
C ALA A 252 13.74 -1.30 49.82
N ASN A 253 13.77 -0.12 49.19
CA ASN A 253 12.92 1.02 49.52
C ASN A 253 11.51 0.96 48.88
N GLY A 254 11.06 -0.21 48.44
CA GLY A 254 9.70 -0.43 47.94
C GLY A 254 9.46 -0.06 46.47
N TRP A 255 10.51 0.23 45.70
CA TRP A 255 10.39 0.43 44.25
C TRP A 255 10.34 -0.92 43.53
N ARG A 256 9.65 -0.96 42.37
CA ARG A 256 9.63 -2.14 41.49
C ARG A 256 10.49 -1.93 40.25
N LEU A 257 10.99 -3.04 39.71
CA LEU A 257 11.68 -3.02 38.42
C LEU A 257 10.67 -2.74 37.29
N GLY A 258 10.98 -1.77 36.42
CA GLY A 258 10.21 -1.52 35.20
C GLY A 258 10.38 -2.65 34.18
N ARG A 259 9.40 -2.83 33.28
CA ARG A 259 9.52 -3.78 32.16
C ARG A 259 10.65 -3.34 31.23
N LYS A 260 11.39 -4.34 30.72
CA LYS A 260 12.46 -4.17 29.73
C LYS A 260 11.90 -4.09 28.32
#